data_AF-A0A914DRP6-F1
#
_entry.id   AF-A0A914DRP6-F1
#
_cell.length_a   1.000
_cell.length_b   1.000
_cell.length_c   1.000
_cell.angle_alpha   90.00
_cell.angle_beta   90.00
_cell.angle_gamma   90.00
#
_symmetry.space_group_name_H-M   'P 1'
#
loop_
_entity.id
_entity.type
_entity.pdbx_description
1 polymer ?
#
loop_
_entity_poly.entity_id
_entity_poly.type
_entity_poly.pdbx_seq_one_letter_code
_entity_poly.pdbx_strand_id
1 'polypeptide(L)'
;MVLDIIQGCGTTKGCFIAPPNCENSPNLVCTSIFTWTAQNDGIQFFIAGTPTNYAPEENGVPVSDLYYYVAVAFSLDEFMGADTVITCITGNDVSPPTSSSINTNLTKRNQKPGNILVSWNDAFNNYIIFDASDSIIRVGNVGMQNSRIYCNGFWNFSGRKNIRYPERTYDLSSPNMKWHILVARGTANRNTYALNGHSIVDGESFPWTTRDTINLCTRNGCGENFIPYKYLKSAYQAYPLGIVTHKVAVSH
;
A
#
# COMPACT_ATOMS: atom_id res chain seq x y z
N MET A 1 -1.68 3.86 20.09
CA MET A 1 -1.18 3.41 18.77
C MET A 1 -2.05 3.92 17.63
N VAL A 2 -3.30 3.46 17.42
CA VAL A 2 -4.14 4.00 16.33
C VAL A 2 -4.44 5.49 16.53
N LEU A 3 -4.81 5.91 17.74
CA LEU A 3 -5.12 7.31 18.08
C LEU A 3 -3.96 8.28 17.75
N ASP A 4 -2.71 7.87 17.99
CA ASP A 4 -1.53 8.68 17.70
C ASP A 4 -1.27 8.80 16.18
N ILE A 5 -1.51 7.72 15.44
CA ILE A 5 -1.36 7.68 13.98
C ILE A 5 -2.37 8.62 13.30
N ILE A 6 -3.58 8.73 13.85
CA ILE A 6 -4.69 9.48 13.23
C ILE A 6 -4.78 10.93 13.69
N GLN A 7 -3.93 11.34 14.66
CA GLN A 7 -3.90 12.71 15.13
C GLN A 7 -3.55 13.67 13.97
N GLY A 8 -4.47 14.55 13.60
CA GLY A 8 -4.29 15.49 12.48
C GLY A 8 -4.91 15.03 11.15
N CYS A 9 -5.62 13.90 11.12
CA CYS A 9 -6.40 13.48 9.96
C CYS A 9 -7.41 14.56 9.55
N GLY A 10 -7.41 14.90 8.27
CA GLY A 10 -8.32 15.92 7.72
C GLY A 10 -7.84 17.36 7.90
N THR A 11 -6.72 17.58 8.60
CA THR A 11 -6.21 18.93 8.90
C THR A 11 -4.74 19.10 8.55
N THR A 12 -3.86 18.24 9.06
CA THR A 12 -2.40 18.29 8.82
C THR A 12 -1.88 17.09 8.05
N LYS A 13 -2.69 16.04 7.92
CA LYS A 13 -2.45 14.88 7.06
C LYS A 13 -3.75 14.32 6.49
N GLY A 14 -3.66 13.72 5.32
CA GLY A 14 -4.75 12.92 4.79
C GLY A 14 -4.72 11.52 5.39
N CYS A 15 -5.91 10.93 5.50
CA CYS A 15 -6.08 9.63 6.13
C CYS A 15 -7.11 8.79 5.43
N PHE A 16 -6.83 7.50 5.40
CA PHE A 16 -7.72 6.42 5.07
C PHE A 16 -7.64 5.41 6.22
N ILE A 17 -8.81 5.02 6.75
CA ILE A 17 -8.89 4.05 7.83
C ILE A 17 -10.02 3.09 7.52
N ALA A 18 -9.75 1.80 7.67
CA ALA A 18 -10.74 0.76 7.47
C ALA A 18 -10.73 -0.28 8.60
N PRO A 19 -11.90 -0.83 8.99
CA PRO A 19 -13.25 -0.42 8.55
C PRO A 19 -13.59 1.03 8.95
N PRO A 20 -14.54 1.71 8.28
CA PRO A 20 -14.92 3.07 8.65
C PRO A 20 -15.31 3.21 10.12
N ASN A 21 -14.84 4.29 10.76
CA ASN A 21 -15.12 4.63 12.16
C ASN A 21 -14.61 3.62 13.21
N CYS A 22 -13.74 2.68 12.84
CA CYS A 22 -13.16 1.72 13.78
C CYS A 22 -12.35 2.40 14.90
N GLU A 23 -11.82 3.60 14.66
CA GLU A 23 -11.05 4.35 15.65
C GLU A 23 -11.91 4.91 16.80
N ASN A 24 -13.22 5.04 16.57
CA ASN A 24 -14.19 5.55 17.54
C ASN A 24 -15.03 4.43 18.18
N SER A 25 -14.78 3.18 17.80
CA SER A 25 -15.60 2.04 18.24
C SER A 25 -14.73 1.01 18.96
N PRO A 26 -14.99 0.71 20.26
CA PRO A 26 -14.23 -0.29 20.99
C PRO A 26 -14.45 -1.72 20.45
N ASN A 27 -15.50 -1.93 19.66
CA ASN A 27 -15.88 -3.23 19.11
C ASN A 27 -15.36 -3.46 17.68
N LEU A 28 -14.70 -2.47 17.06
CA LEU A 28 -14.18 -2.56 15.71
C LEU A 28 -12.67 -2.36 15.72
N VAL A 29 -11.94 -3.36 15.20
CA VAL A 29 -10.48 -3.26 15.05
C VAL A 29 -10.19 -2.64 13.69
N CYS A 30 -9.46 -1.52 13.68
CA CYS A 30 -8.97 -0.92 12.43
C CYS A 30 -7.98 -1.85 11.75
N THR A 31 -8.35 -2.52 10.68
CA THR A 31 -7.50 -3.51 10.00
C THR A 31 -6.55 -2.88 8.99
N SER A 32 -6.86 -1.69 8.47
CA SER A 32 -6.05 -1.01 7.45
C SER A 32 -5.97 0.49 7.73
N ILE A 33 -4.78 1.06 7.59
CA ILE A 33 -4.51 2.48 7.78
C ILE A 33 -3.57 2.95 6.68
N PHE A 34 -3.90 4.07 6.04
CA PHE A 34 -3.00 4.81 5.18
C PHE A 34 -3.07 6.29 5.52
N THR A 35 -1.92 6.93 5.69
CA THR A 35 -1.84 8.37 5.92
C THR A 35 -0.80 8.98 5.00
N TRP A 36 -1.01 10.24 4.62
CA TRP A 36 -0.07 10.99 3.81
C TRP A 36 0.01 12.45 4.22
N THR A 37 1.20 13.03 4.11
CA THR A 37 1.46 14.46 4.31
C THR A 37 2.25 15.01 3.13
N ALA A 38 1.83 16.17 2.62
CA ALA A 38 2.49 16.84 1.53
C ALA A 38 3.84 17.41 1.98
N GLN A 39 4.87 17.13 1.19
CA GLN A 39 6.22 17.64 1.38
C GLN A 39 6.64 18.42 0.14
N ASN A 40 7.82 19.04 0.17
CA ASN A 40 8.24 19.95 -0.90
C ASN A 40 8.42 19.25 -2.26
N ASP A 41 8.82 17.98 -2.27
CA ASP A 41 9.16 17.19 -3.46
C ASP A 41 8.41 15.86 -3.56
N GLY A 42 7.38 15.66 -2.73
CA GLY A 42 6.70 14.38 -2.64
C GLY A 42 5.68 14.30 -1.51
N ILE A 43 5.37 13.07 -1.10
CA ILE A 43 4.57 12.81 0.10
C ILE A 43 5.34 11.94 1.08
N GLN A 44 5.21 12.25 2.35
CA GLN A 44 5.52 11.30 3.42
C GLN A 44 4.28 10.45 3.65
N PHE A 45 4.46 9.13 3.74
CA PHE A 45 3.35 8.21 3.97
C PHE A 45 3.61 7.29 5.15
N PHE A 46 2.51 6.76 5.70
CA PHE A 46 2.50 5.63 6.62
C PHE A 46 1.37 4.68 6.21
N ILE A 47 1.66 3.39 6.17
CA ILE A 47 0.72 2.32 5.85
C ILE A 47 0.78 1.29 6.97
N ALA A 48 -0.36 0.81 7.43
CA ALA A 48 -0.42 -0.33 8.34
C ALA A 48 -1.57 -1.25 7.98
N GLY A 49 -1.36 -2.55 8.16
CA GLY A 49 -2.35 -3.57 7.87
C GLY A 49 -2.21 -4.75 8.84
N THR A 50 -3.33 -5.30 9.30
CA THR A 50 -3.33 -6.63 9.91
C THR A 50 -3.36 -7.64 8.76
N PRO A 51 -2.33 -8.46 8.50
CA PRO A 51 -2.38 -9.42 7.40
C PRO A 51 -3.60 -10.34 7.54
N THR A 52 -4.27 -10.66 6.43
CA THR A 52 -5.28 -11.72 6.43
C THR A 52 -4.58 -13.07 6.31
N ASN A 53 -5.01 -14.03 7.14
CA ASN A 53 -4.54 -15.41 7.07
C ASN A 53 -5.14 -16.08 5.84
N TYR A 54 -4.62 -15.80 4.65
CA TYR A 54 -4.83 -16.74 3.55
C TYR A 54 -3.98 -17.97 3.86
N ALA A 55 -4.65 -19.09 4.14
CA ALA A 55 -4.10 -20.28 4.75
C ALA A 55 -2.82 -20.76 4.02
N PRO A 56 -1.64 -20.69 4.66
CA PRO A 56 -0.39 -21.18 4.06
C PRO A 56 -0.48 -22.67 3.68
N GLU A 57 -1.33 -23.42 4.39
CA GLU A 57 -1.54 -24.85 4.18
C GLU A 57 -2.32 -25.19 2.90
N GLU A 58 -3.17 -24.29 2.38
CA GLU A 58 -3.94 -24.57 1.13
C GLU A 58 -3.05 -24.58 -0.12
N ASN A 59 -1.87 -23.96 -0.08
CA ASN A 59 -0.93 -23.89 -1.21
C ASN A 59 0.44 -24.51 -0.90
N GLY A 60 0.59 -25.22 0.22
CA GLY A 60 1.82 -25.94 0.56
C GLY A 60 3.05 -25.04 0.82
N VAL A 61 2.86 -23.77 1.17
CA VAL A 61 3.98 -22.86 1.50
C VAL A 61 4.35 -23.05 2.97
N PRO A 62 5.59 -23.48 3.29
CA PRO A 62 6.05 -23.58 4.66
C PRO A 62 5.94 -22.23 5.38
N VAL A 63 5.50 -22.23 6.64
CA VAL A 63 5.41 -21.00 7.47
C VAL A 63 6.76 -20.28 7.55
N SER A 64 7.88 -21.01 7.44
CA SER A 64 9.26 -20.47 7.38
C SER A 64 9.56 -19.64 6.13
N ASP A 65 8.75 -19.76 5.08
CA ASP A 65 8.87 -19.04 3.80
C ASP A 65 7.79 -17.96 3.64
N LEU A 66 7.05 -17.68 4.72
CA LEU A 66 5.94 -16.75 4.72
C LEU A 66 6.39 -15.34 5.11
N TYR A 67 6.26 -14.41 4.17
CA TYR A 67 6.27 -12.98 4.44
C TYR A 67 4.82 -12.46 4.46
N TYR A 68 4.64 -11.24 4.94
CA TYR A 68 3.37 -10.53 4.98
C TYR A 68 3.49 -9.24 4.21
N TYR A 69 2.37 -8.77 3.69
CA TYR A 69 2.31 -7.48 3.01
C TYR A 69 1.12 -6.62 3.45
N VAL A 70 1.31 -5.32 3.28
CA VAL A 70 0.24 -4.33 3.16
C VAL A 70 0.57 -3.45 1.97
N ALA A 71 -0.43 -3.16 1.14
CA ALA A 71 -0.27 -2.41 -0.09
C ALA A 71 -1.34 -1.34 -0.22
N VAL A 72 -0.96 -0.19 -0.78
CA VAL A 72 -1.86 0.91 -1.14
C VAL A 72 -1.77 1.12 -2.64
N ALA A 73 -2.89 0.98 -3.34
CA ALA A 73 -3.03 1.29 -4.74
C ALA A 73 -3.67 2.67 -4.93
N PHE A 74 -3.15 3.41 -5.90
CA PHE A 74 -3.74 4.63 -6.45
C PHE A 74 -4.38 4.28 -7.78
N SER A 75 -5.72 4.24 -7.78
CA SER A 75 -6.54 3.88 -8.95
C SER A 75 -7.30 5.08 -9.50
N LEU A 76 -7.62 5.01 -10.80
CA LEU A 76 -8.50 5.95 -11.47
C LEU A 76 -9.99 5.61 -11.29
N ASP A 77 -10.29 4.43 -10.76
CA ASP A 77 -11.64 3.96 -10.46
C ASP A 77 -11.69 3.18 -9.12
N GLU A 78 -12.87 2.71 -8.74
CA GLU A 78 -13.06 2.00 -7.46
C GLU A 78 -12.59 0.53 -7.52
N PHE A 79 -12.08 0.08 -8.68
CA PHE A 79 -11.72 -1.29 -8.97
C PHE A 79 -10.20 -1.47 -9.03
N MET A 80 -9.77 -2.72 -8.79
CA MET A 80 -8.38 -3.11 -8.96
C MET A 80 -8.16 -3.47 -10.41
N GLY A 81 -7.52 -2.57 -11.13
CA GLY A 81 -7.29 -2.67 -12.54
C GLY A 81 -5.88 -2.26 -12.86
N ALA A 82 -5.76 -1.11 -13.51
CA ALA A 82 -4.51 -0.49 -13.88
C ALA A 82 -4.07 0.46 -12.76
N ASP A 83 -3.30 -0.04 -11.79
CA ASP A 83 -3.02 0.73 -10.57
C ASP A 83 -1.53 0.86 -10.27
N THR A 84 -1.15 2.03 -9.77
CA THR A 84 0.18 2.24 -9.17
C THR A 84 0.12 1.91 -7.70
N VAL A 85 0.99 1.03 -7.24
CA VAL A 85 0.91 0.43 -5.91
C VAL A 85 2.19 0.69 -5.11
N ILE A 86 2.03 1.09 -3.85
CA ILE A 86 3.07 0.99 -2.82
C ILE A 86 2.85 -0.33 -2.09
N THR A 87 3.83 -1.22 -2.06
CA THR A 87 3.76 -2.48 -1.33
C THR A 87 4.83 -2.53 -0.26
N CYS A 88 4.43 -2.80 0.97
CA CYS A 88 5.34 -3.06 2.08
C CYS A 88 5.34 -4.55 2.40
N ILE A 89 6.51 -5.17 2.44
CA ILE A 89 6.67 -6.62 2.63
C ILE A 89 7.67 -6.89 3.75
N THR A 90 7.32 -7.78 4.68
CA THR A 90 8.18 -8.15 5.80
C THR A 90 7.95 -9.57 6.31
N GLY A 91 8.95 -10.18 6.94
CA GLY A 91 8.82 -11.49 7.59
C GLY A 91 8.41 -11.38 9.07
N ASN A 92 8.27 -12.52 9.74
CA ASN A 92 8.07 -12.58 11.20
C ASN A 92 9.33 -12.17 12.00
N ASP A 93 10.50 -12.28 11.39
CA ASP A 93 11.80 -12.10 12.07
C ASP A 93 12.24 -10.64 12.26
N VAL A 94 11.36 -9.66 12.08
CA VAL A 94 11.76 -8.25 12.10
C VAL A 94 11.61 -7.68 13.51
N SER A 95 12.65 -7.87 14.32
CA SER A 95 12.96 -6.89 15.36
C SER A 95 13.14 -5.51 14.69
N PRO A 96 12.64 -4.41 15.28
CA PRO A 96 12.67 -3.10 14.64
C PRO A 96 14.10 -2.81 14.16
N PRO A 97 14.30 -2.48 12.87
CA PRO A 97 15.64 -2.26 12.36
C PRO A 97 16.26 -1.11 13.15
N THR A 98 17.32 -1.40 13.89
CA THR A 98 18.23 -0.38 14.39
C THR A 98 18.80 0.31 13.17
N SER A 99 18.28 1.51 12.88
CA SER A 99 18.70 2.44 11.83
C SER A 99 18.61 1.95 10.36
N SER A 100 17.58 2.46 9.67
CA SER A 100 17.72 3.20 8.39
C SER A 100 18.31 2.53 7.14
N SER A 101 18.23 1.22 6.95
CA SER A 101 18.61 0.63 5.64
C SER A 101 17.40 0.12 4.87
N ILE A 102 16.77 1.00 4.07
CA ILE A 102 16.03 0.50 2.90
C ILE A 102 17.07 -0.09 1.95
N ASN A 103 16.83 -1.30 1.49
CA ASN A 103 17.54 -1.82 0.33
C ASN A 103 16.75 -1.47 -0.93
N THR A 104 17.10 -0.38 -1.59
CA THR A 104 16.63 -0.09 -2.95
C THR A 104 17.44 -0.93 -3.95
N ASN A 105 18.77 -1.02 -3.80
CA ASN A 105 19.63 -1.79 -4.70
C ASN A 105 19.46 -3.33 -4.60
N LEU A 106 18.49 -3.87 -5.34
CA LEU A 106 18.21 -5.30 -5.45
C LEU A 106 19.27 -6.12 -6.22
N THR A 107 20.28 -5.47 -6.80
CA THR A 107 21.43 -6.16 -7.40
C THR A 107 22.35 -6.82 -6.36
N LYS A 108 22.24 -6.45 -5.08
CA LYS A 108 22.94 -7.13 -3.97
C LYS A 108 21.93 -7.95 -3.16
N ARG A 109 21.64 -9.16 -3.65
CA ARG A 109 20.86 -10.21 -2.96
C ARG A 109 21.51 -10.59 -1.63
N ASN A 110 21.21 -9.82 -0.60
CA ASN A 110 21.05 -10.33 0.76
C ASN A 110 19.63 -9.90 1.15
N GLN A 111 18.68 -10.84 1.03
CA GLN A 111 17.27 -10.72 1.41
C GLN A 111 17.19 -10.22 2.86
N LYS A 112 17.21 -8.91 3.05
CA LYS A 112 16.99 -8.31 4.36
C LYS A 112 15.47 -8.23 4.58
N PRO A 113 15.00 -8.53 5.79
CA PRO A 113 13.60 -8.31 6.15
C PRO A 113 13.23 -6.83 5.98
N GLY A 114 12.04 -6.57 5.44
CA GLY A 114 11.45 -5.24 5.32
C GLY A 114 11.80 -4.50 4.04
N ASN A 115 10.87 -4.49 3.06
CA ASN A 115 11.00 -3.78 1.80
C ASN A 115 9.77 -2.92 1.51
N ILE A 116 9.99 -1.73 0.97
CA ILE A 116 8.95 -0.87 0.39
C ILE A 116 9.20 -0.85 -1.12
N LEU A 117 8.22 -1.29 -1.88
CA LEU A 117 8.31 -1.51 -3.31
C LEU A 117 7.23 -0.71 -4.03
N VAL A 118 7.54 -0.31 -5.25
CA VAL A 118 6.56 0.20 -6.21
C VAL A 118 6.21 -0.93 -7.17
N SER A 119 4.92 -1.14 -7.40
CA SER A 119 4.43 -2.13 -8.35
C SER A 119 3.28 -1.61 -9.20
N TRP A 120 2.99 -2.34 -10.27
CA TRP A 120 1.86 -2.11 -11.15
C TRP A 120 0.90 -3.29 -11.05
N ASN A 121 -0.35 -3.01 -10.72
CA ASN A 121 -1.45 -3.95 -10.81
C ASN A 121 -2.09 -3.86 -12.20
N ASP A 122 -2.41 -4.98 -12.83
CA ASP A 122 -3.11 -5.04 -14.13
C ASP A 122 -4.48 -5.76 -14.07
N ALA A 123 -5.11 -5.77 -12.89
CA ALA A 123 -6.26 -6.58 -12.48
C ALA A 123 -5.97 -8.06 -12.16
N PHE A 124 -4.94 -8.65 -12.77
CA PHE A 124 -4.64 -10.09 -12.61
C PHE A 124 -3.34 -10.34 -11.89
N ASN A 125 -2.36 -9.46 -12.08
CA ASN A 125 -1.01 -9.60 -11.62
C ASN A 125 -0.52 -8.29 -11.02
N ASN A 126 0.32 -8.43 -10.00
CA ASN A 126 1.07 -7.32 -9.43
C ASN A 126 2.55 -7.47 -9.82
N TYR A 127 3.04 -6.59 -10.71
CA TYR A 127 4.43 -6.59 -11.16
C TYR A 127 5.24 -5.59 -10.36
N ILE A 128 6.25 -6.07 -9.64
CA ILE A 128 7.19 -5.19 -8.96
C ILE A 128 8.04 -4.45 -10.00
N ILE A 129 8.13 -3.14 -9.85
CA ILE A 129 8.89 -2.25 -10.71
C ILE A 129 10.11 -1.76 -9.91
N PHE A 130 11.23 -2.46 -10.08
CA PHE A 130 12.41 -2.24 -9.25
C PHE A 130 13.08 -0.88 -9.48
N ASP A 131 13.19 -0.43 -10.73
CA ASP A 131 13.72 0.90 -11.05
C ASP A 131 12.83 2.03 -10.52
N ALA A 132 11.50 1.82 -10.47
CA ALA A 132 10.57 2.71 -9.79
C ALA A 132 10.79 2.72 -8.26
N SER A 133 10.93 1.54 -7.65
CA SER A 133 11.21 1.41 -6.22
C SER A 133 12.46 2.21 -5.82
N ASP A 134 13.52 2.12 -6.63
CA ASP A 134 14.80 2.80 -6.38
C ASP A 134 14.74 4.31 -6.61
N SER A 135 13.94 4.74 -7.59
CA SER A 135 13.89 6.15 -7.99
C SER A 135 12.89 6.97 -7.17
N ILE A 136 11.78 6.34 -6.76
CA ILE A 136 10.66 7.01 -6.09
C ILE A 136 10.77 6.89 -4.56
N ILE A 137 11.18 5.75 -4.02
CA ILE A 137 11.22 5.54 -2.57
C ILE A 137 12.59 5.97 -2.01
N ARG A 138 12.64 7.05 -1.23
CA ARG A 138 13.92 7.59 -0.70
C ARG A 138 14.30 7.11 0.69
N VAL A 139 13.33 7.13 1.60
CA VAL A 139 13.51 6.80 3.02
C VAL A 139 12.31 6.01 3.49
N GLY A 140 12.49 5.19 4.52
CA GLY A 140 11.42 4.35 5.00
C GLY A 140 11.87 3.23 5.91
N ASN A 141 10.88 2.63 6.53
CA ASN A 141 11.00 1.56 7.50
C ASN A 141 9.82 0.63 7.29
N VAL A 142 10.04 -0.67 7.43
CA VAL A 142 9.00 -1.70 7.45
C VAL A 142 9.22 -2.54 8.69
N GLY A 143 8.16 -2.82 9.42
CA GLY A 143 8.21 -3.66 10.61
C GLY A 143 6.91 -4.39 10.85
N MET A 144 6.95 -5.25 11.85
CA MET A 144 5.77 -5.91 12.39
C MET A 144 5.66 -5.60 13.88
N GLN A 145 4.48 -5.22 14.34
CA GLN A 145 4.20 -4.96 15.75
C GLN A 145 2.78 -5.39 16.06
N ASN A 146 2.58 -6.18 17.12
CA ASN A 146 1.25 -6.66 17.53
C ASN A 146 0.45 -7.29 16.36
N SER A 147 1.11 -8.17 15.60
CA SER A 147 0.54 -8.84 14.41
C SER A 147 0.05 -7.88 13.31
N ARG A 148 0.55 -6.65 13.29
CA ARG A 148 0.30 -5.64 12.26
C ARG A 148 1.59 -5.34 11.53
N ILE A 149 1.57 -5.50 10.21
CA ILE A 149 2.63 -4.95 9.37
C ILE A 149 2.43 -3.43 9.31
N TYR A 150 3.52 -2.69 9.38
CA TYR A 150 3.52 -1.26 9.13
C TYR A 150 4.72 -0.88 8.29
N CYS A 151 4.58 0.22 7.58
CA CYS A 151 5.70 0.90 6.97
C CYS A 151 5.46 2.40 6.93
N ASN A 152 6.54 3.15 6.95
CA ASN A 152 6.53 4.56 6.62
C ASN A 152 7.58 4.83 5.56
N GLY A 153 7.37 5.84 4.75
CA GLY A 153 8.37 6.22 3.77
C GLY A 153 8.10 7.54 3.10
N PHE A 154 8.90 7.81 2.07
CA PHE A 154 8.80 9.01 1.27
C PHE A 154 8.68 8.65 -0.21
N TRP A 155 7.59 9.09 -0.84
CA TRP A 155 7.37 8.99 -2.28
C TRP A 155 7.82 10.29 -2.96
N ASN A 156 8.93 10.24 -3.67
CA ASN A 156 9.50 11.36 -4.41
C ASN A 156 8.87 11.48 -5.81
N PHE A 157 8.10 12.54 -6.07
CA PHE A 157 7.45 12.73 -7.37
C PHE A 157 8.46 12.91 -8.51
N SER A 158 9.58 13.59 -8.24
CA SER A 158 10.63 13.78 -9.26
C SER A 158 11.35 12.47 -9.64
N GLY A 159 11.20 11.40 -8.85
CA GLY A 159 11.80 10.10 -9.11
C GLY A 159 11.28 9.45 -10.38
N ARG A 160 10.02 9.74 -10.75
CA ARG A 160 9.35 9.13 -11.89
C ARG A 160 10.08 9.35 -13.22
N LYS A 161 10.77 10.49 -13.39
CA LYS A 161 11.50 10.83 -14.62
C LYS A 161 12.70 9.91 -14.89
N ASN A 162 13.12 9.12 -13.90
CA ASN A 162 14.28 8.23 -13.98
C ASN A 162 13.89 6.76 -14.20
N ILE A 163 12.61 6.46 -14.40
CA ILE A 163 12.08 5.10 -14.56
C ILE A 163 12.01 4.75 -16.05
N ARG A 164 12.29 3.50 -16.39
CA ARG A 164 12.27 3.01 -17.78
C ARG A 164 10.86 2.95 -18.37
N TYR A 165 9.87 2.58 -17.55
CA TYR A 165 8.47 2.38 -17.95
C TYR A 165 7.54 3.27 -17.12
N PRO A 166 7.59 4.60 -17.30
CA PRO A 166 6.80 5.53 -16.51
C PRO A 166 5.28 5.34 -16.71
N GLU A 167 4.83 4.72 -17.80
CA GLU A 167 3.41 4.40 -18.05
C GLU A 167 2.83 3.41 -17.04
N ARG A 168 3.67 2.63 -16.35
CA ARG A 168 3.26 1.69 -15.27
C ARG A 168 3.43 2.29 -13.88
N THR A 169 3.56 3.60 -13.79
CA THR A 169 3.63 4.33 -12.52
C THR A 169 2.99 5.69 -12.74
N TYR A 170 1.81 5.89 -12.22
CA TYR A 170 1.08 7.14 -12.36
C TYR A 170 1.86 8.33 -11.81
N ASP A 171 1.70 9.47 -12.47
CA ASP A 171 2.15 10.74 -11.91
C ASP A 171 1.15 11.18 -10.84
N LEU A 172 1.39 10.72 -9.61
CA LEU A 172 0.54 11.02 -8.47
C LEU A 172 0.44 12.53 -8.18
N SER A 173 1.39 13.34 -8.66
CA SER A 173 1.43 14.79 -8.44
C SER A 173 0.60 15.58 -9.44
N SER A 174 -0.01 14.93 -10.43
CA SER A 174 -0.80 15.59 -11.45
C SER A 174 -2.03 16.27 -10.84
N PRO A 175 -2.21 17.60 -10.99
CA PRO A 175 -3.31 18.33 -10.37
C PRO A 175 -4.69 17.96 -10.96
N ASN A 176 -4.69 17.36 -12.15
CA ASN A 176 -5.92 16.94 -12.85
C ASN A 176 -6.33 15.49 -12.51
N MET A 177 -5.47 14.75 -11.80
CA MET A 177 -5.74 13.36 -11.47
C MET A 177 -6.26 13.22 -10.05
N LYS A 178 -7.31 12.41 -9.92
CA LYS A 178 -7.96 12.05 -8.68
C LYS A 178 -7.82 10.56 -8.49
N TRP A 179 -7.46 10.15 -7.27
CA TRP A 179 -7.11 8.78 -6.95
C TRP A 179 -8.13 8.20 -5.98
N HIS A 180 -8.71 7.08 -6.36
CA HIS A 180 -9.29 6.14 -5.41
C HIS A 180 -8.16 5.44 -4.67
N ILE A 181 -8.39 5.14 -3.39
CA ILE A 181 -7.42 4.44 -2.55
C ILE A 181 -7.92 3.04 -2.31
N LEU A 182 -7.10 2.05 -2.72
CA LEU A 182 -7.36 0.65 -2.44
C LEU A 182 -6.27 0.12 -1.52
N VAL A 183 -6.65 -0.59 -0.45
CA VAL A 183 -5.73 -1.15 0.52
C VAL A 183 -5.92 -2.66 0.61
N ALA A 184 -4.88 -3.38 0.21
CA ALA A 184 -4.79 -4.82 0.28
C ALA A 184 -3.80 -5.24 1.38
N ARG A 185 -4.05 -6.39 2.00
CA ARG A 185 -3.23 -6.95 3.07
C ARG A 185 -3.25 -8.48 2.95
N GLY A 186 -2.15 -9.14 3.26
CA GLY A 186 -2.07 -10.59 3.09
C GLY A 186 -0.67 -11.15 3.28
N THR A 187 -0.41 -12.29 2.64
CA THR A 187 0.87 -13.02 2.71
C THR A 187 1.64 -12.90 1.40
N ALA A 188 2.96 -13.06 1.46
CA ALA A 188 3.86 -12.98 0.33
C ALA A 188 4.92 -14.09 0.43
N ASN A 189 5.45 -14.51 -0.72
CA ASN A 189 6.56 -15.45 -0.75
C ASN A 189 7.86 -14.76 -0.30
N ARG A 190 8.57 -15.35 0.67
CA ARG A 190 9.83 -14.80 1.21
C ARG A 190 10.92 -14.62 0.16
N ASN A 191 11.00 -15.52 -0.81
CA ASN A 191 12.10 -15.58 -1.77
C ASN A 191 11.84 -14.73 -3.02
N THR A 192 10.60 -14.70 -3.49
CA THR A 192 10.22 -14.01 -4.74
C THR A 192 9.51 -12.68 -4.51
N TYR A 193 9.02 -12.43 -3.28
CA TYR A 193 8.12 -11.32 -2.97
C TYR A 193 6.80 -11.33 -3.76
N ALA A 194 6.47 -12.46 -4.40
CA ALA A 194 5.16 -12.65 -5.01
C ALA A 194 4.09 -12.53 -3.93
N LEU A 195 3.11 -11.66 -4.17
CA LEU A 195 1.99 -11.45 -3.27
C LEU A 195 0.99 -12.57 -3.47
N ASN A 196 0.56 -13.20 -2.39
CA ASN A 196 -0.58 -14.11 -2.46
C ASN A 196 -1.84 -13.26 -2.67
N GLY A 197 -2.62 -13.65 -3.68
CA GLY A 197 -3.82 -12.95 -4.08
C GLY A 197 -4.77 -12.73 -2.90
N HIS A 198 -5.40 -11.56 -2.88
CA HIS A 198 -6.52 -11.29 -2.00
C HIS A 198 -7.79 -11.92 -2.59
N SER A 199 -8.84 -12.06 -1.78
CA SER A 199 -10.12 -12.61 -2.27
C SER A 199 -10.68 -11.74 -3.40
N ILE A 200 -11.32 -12.38 -4.38
CA ILE A 200 -12.17 -11.72 -5.40
C ILE A 200 -13.65 -11.70 -5.00
N VAL A 201 -13.97 -12.34 -3.87
CA VAL A 201 -15.31 -12.37 -3.25
C VAL A 201 -15.28 -11.51 -2.00
N ASP A 202 -16.36 -10.80 -1.72
CA ASP A 202 -16.52 -9.97 -0.52
C ASP A 202 -16.17 -10.76 0.75
N GLY A 203 -15.47 -10.09 1.67
CA GLY A 203 -15.03 -10.68 2.93
C GLY A 203 -13.78 -10.02 3.49
N GLU A 204 -13.28 -10.54 4.61
CA GLU A 204 -12.15 -9.95 5.32
C GLU A 204 -10.88 -9.80 4.44
N SER A 205 -10.72 -10.71 3.48
CA SER A 205 -9.62 -10.78 2.53
C SER A 205 -9.84 -9.99 1.25
N PHE A 206 -10.96 -9.28 1.06
CA PHE A 206 -11.14 -8.37 -0.07
C PHE A 206 -10.49 -7.00 0.24
N PRO A 207 -9.85 -6.32 -0.73
CA PRO A 207 -9.26 -5.00 -0.48
C PRO A 207 -10.29 -3.94 -0.12
N TRP A 208 -9.91 -3.03 0.77
CA TRP A 208 -10.75 -1.88 1.08
C TRP A 208 -10.55 -0.81 0.01
N THR A 209 -11.63 -0.27 -0.55
CA THR A 209 -11.61 0.80 -1.56
C THR A 209 -12.36 2.04 -1.07
N THR A 210 -12.20 3.17 -1.73
CA THR A 210 -12.92 4.43 -1.42
C THR A 210 -13.84 4.86 -2.55
N ARG A 211 -15.05 5.34 -2.23
CA ARG A 211 -15.86 6.12 -3.20
C ARG A 211 -15.30 7.51 -3.42
N ASP A 212 -14.84 8.11 -2.32
CA ASP A 212 -14.17 9.39 -2.36
C ASP A 212 -12.80 9.26 -3.01
N THR A 213 -12.45 10.25 -3.82
CA THR A 213 -11.10 10.41 -4.34
C THR A 213 -10.28 11.38 -3.51
N ILE A 214 -8.97 11.26 -3.65
CA ILE A 214 -7.98 12.22 -3.18
C ILE A 214 -7.20 12.79 -4.35
N ASN A 215 -6.54 13.90 -4.11
CA ASN A 215 -5.46 14.36 -4.96
C ASN A 215 -4.18 14.37 -4.12
N LEU A 216 -3.03 14.14 -4.75
CA LEU A 216 -1.72 14.27 -4.10
C LEU A 216 -0.96 15.42 -4.76
N CYS A 217 -0.23 16.18 -3.96
CA CYS A 217 0.52 17.35 -4.38
C CYS A 217 1.73 17.55 -3.47
N THR A 218 2.68 18.35 -3.94
CA THR A 218 3.71 18.91 -3.05
C THR A 218 3.12 20.01 -2.19
N ARG A 219 3.75 20.33 -1.06
CA ARG A 219 3.30 21.37 -0.12
C ARG A 219 2.96 22.71 -0.79
N ASN A 220 3.70 23.07 -1.83
CA ASN A 220 3.52 24.32 -2.58
C ASN A 220 2.88 24.11 -3.97
N GLY A 221 2.55 22.88 -4.33
CA GLY A 221 1.99 22.51 -5.64
C GLY A 221 0.47 22.28 -5.62
N CYS A 222 -0.16 22.34 -4.45
CA CYS A 222 -1.60 22.23 -4.32
C CYS A 222 -2.22 23.58 -4.75
N GLY A 223 -2.97 23.62 -5.85
CA GLY A 223 -3.68 24.83 -6.28
C GLY A 223 -4.71 25.32 -5.24
N GLU A 224 -5.26 26.52 -5.42
CA GLU A 224 -6.13 27.20 -4.43
C GLU A 224 -7.39 26.41 -4.03
N ASN A 225 -7.87 25.49 -4.88
CA ASN A 225 -9.07 24.65 -4.64
C ASN A 225 -8.74 23.23 -4.13
N PHE A 226 -7.50 22.99 -3.69
CA PHE A 226 -7.03 21.68 -3.32
C PHE A 226 -7.23 21.40 -1.82
N ILE A 227 -7.76 20.23 -1.48
CA ILE A 227 -7.82 19.75 -0.09
C ILE A 227 -6.73 18.70 0.09
N PRO A 228 -5.51 19.09 0.54
CA PRO A 228 -4.37 18.17 0.58
C PRO A 228 -4.53 17.06 1.60
N TYR A 229 -5.36 17.31 2.61
CA TYR A 229 -5.53 16.48 3.78
C TYR A 229 -6.99 16.10 3.90
N LYS A 230 -7.42 15.10 3.10
CA LYS A 230 -8.77 14.55 3.19
C LYS A 230 -8.78 13.37 4.18
N TYR A 231 -9.77 13.34 5.07
CA TYR A 231 -10.06 12.13 5.83
C TYR A 231 -11.15 11.33 5.10
N LEU A 232 -10.73 10.24 4.45
CA LEU A 232 -11.57 9.31 3.70
C LEU A 232 -12.37 8.44 4.67
N LYS A 233 -13.66 8.77 4.83
CA LYS A 233 -14.62 7.98 5.62
C LYS A 233 -15.45 7.03 4.77
N SER A 234 -15.27 7.06 3.45
CA SER A 234 -15.99 6.24 2.49
C SER A 234 -15.33 4.89 2.22
N ALA A 235 -14.52 4.35 3.15
CA ALA A 235 -13.88 3.06 2.94
C ALA A 235 -14.95 1.95 2.91
N TYR A 236 -14.90 1.07 1.94
CA TYR A 236 -15.83 -0.05 1.85
C TYR A 236 -15.15 -1.24 1.14
N GLN A 237 -15.74 -2.42 1.27
CA GLN A 237 -15.40 -3.58 0.44
C GLN A 237 -16.61 -3.80 -0.46
N ALA A 238 -16.47 -3.69 -1.78
CA ALA A 238 -17.52 -4.20 -2.66
C ALA A 238 -16.95 -4.85 -3.91
N TYR A 239 -17.68 -5.88 -4.31
CA TYR A 239 -17.66 -6.55 -5.58
C TYR A 239 -17.77 -5.57 -6.78
N PRO A 240 -16.93 -5.68 -7.82
CA PRO A 240 -17.31 -5.16 -9.13
C PRO A 240 -18.60 -5.87 -9.56
N LEU A 241 -19.68 -5.14 -9.81
CA LEU A 241 -20.94 -5.69 -10.34
C LEU A 241 -20.68 -6.35 -11.71
N GLY A 242 -20.27 -7.61 -11.68
CA GLY A 242 -19.92 -8.38 -12.87
C GLY A 242 -19.07 -9.57 -12.46
N ILE A 243 -19.51 -10.76 -12.84
CA ILE A 243 -18.77 -12.00 -12.61
C ILE A 243 -17.44 -11.92 -13.33
N VAL A 244 -16.42 -11.57 -12.57
CA VAL A 244 -15.03 -11.66 -12.98
C VAL A 244 -14.53 -13.01 -12.46
N THR A 245 -14.89 -14.09 -13.15
CA THR A 245 -14.28 -15.40 -12.96
C THR A 245 -12.88 -15.38 -13.58
N HIS A 246 -11.89 -14.83 -12.85
CA HIS A 246 -10.50 -15.02 -13.21
C HIS A 246 -9.88 -16.17 -12.43
N LYS A 247 -9.32 -17.08 -13.21
CA LYS A 247 -8.46 -18.17 -12.76
C LYS A 247 -7.29 -17.54 -12.00
N VAL A 248 -7.18 -17.87 -10.72
CA VAL A 248 -5.99 -17.65 -9.92
C VAL A 248 -4.82 -18.26 -10.69
N ALA A 249 -3.97 -17.42 -11.27
CA ALA A 249 -2.68 -17.87 -11.76
C ALA A 249 -1.75 -17.90 -10.56
N VAL A 250 -1.58 -19.10 -9.99
CA VAL A 250 -0.40 -19.42 -9.20
C VAL A 250 0.80 -19.07 -10.07
N SER A 251 1.64 -18.13 -9.65
CA SER A 251 2.93 -17.94 -10.31
C SER A 251 3.69 -19.26 -10.17
N HIS A 252 3.93 -19.94 -11.27
CA HIS A 252 4.87 -21.05 -11.33
C HIS A 252 6.30 -20.54 -11.18
#